data_AF-A0A433EW39-F1
#
_entry.id   AF-A0A433EW39-F1
#
_cell.length_a   1.000
_cell.length_b   1.000
_cell.length_c   1.000
_cell.angle_alpha   90.00
_cell.angle_beta   90.00
_cell.angle_gamma   90.00
#
_symmetry.space_group_name_H-M   'P 1'
#
loop_
_entity.id
_entity.type
_entity.pdbx_description
1 polymer ?
#
loop_
_entity_poly.entity_id
_entity_poly.type
_entity_poly.pdbx_seq_one_letter_code
_entity_poly.pdbx_strand_id
1 'polypeptide(L)'
;MTIESSLVIFDCDGVLIDSEMLSMQSWQRLLETYGVSINAEYFISKFLGKSMQHVEQQIHHDFGLTVTTQIKDEFHILLKRSFAKNLMPTLGIESLLSRLTVPYCLATSSSPERTEYALSCTGLSQYFTGNIFTRSLVKNGKPAPDLFLYAAEKMGVAPKQCIVIEDSPAGIEAGIAANMQVIHYTGGSHLKDMPTNHTTTISHWDNFIQAYPKLVSD
;
A
#
# COMPACT_ATOMS: atom_id res chain seq x y z
N MET A 1 -1.36 4.15 29.45
CA MET A 1 -2.36 5.03 28.83
C MET A 1 -2.84 4.32 27.57
N THR A 2 -4.09 3.87 27.55
CA THR A 2 -4.75 3.39 26.32
C THR A 2 -4.94 4.60 25.43
N ILE A 3 -4.22 4.67 24.33
CA ILE A 3 -4.39 5.70 23.32
C ILE A 3 -5.76 5.44 22.67
N GLU A 4 -6.70 6.38 22.78
CA GLU A 4 -7.90 6.36 21.94
C GLU A 4 -7.49 6.75 20.52
N SER A 5 -7.32 5.73 19.67
CA SER A 5 -7.05 5.95 18.26
C SER A 5 -8.28 6.58 17.60
N SER A 6 -8.06 7.61 16.79
CA SER A 6 -9.12 8.43 16.20
C SER A 6 -9.02 8.51 14.67
N LEU A 7 -8.03 7.87 14.05
CA LEU A 7 -7.86 7.81 12.60
C LEU A 7 -7.24 6.46 12.19
N VAL A 8 -7.81 5.82 11.17
CA VAL A 8 -7.18 4.68 10.49
C VAL A 8 -6.64 5.13 9.13
N ILE A 9 -5.36 4.92 8.88
CA ILE A 9 -4.69 5.23 7.63
C ILE A 9 -4.33 3.93 6.94
N PHE A 10 -4.93 3.66 5.79
CA PHE A 10 -4.66 2.47 4.99
C PHE A 10 -3.60 2.78 3.94
N ASP A 11 -2.62 1.88 3.74
CA ASP A 11 -1.99 1.76 2.42
C ASP A 11 -2.98 1.17 1.39
N CYS A 12 -2.68 1.25 0.10
CA CYS A 12 -3.53 0.75 -0.98
C CYS A 12 -3.11 -0.65 -1.42
N ASP A 13 -1.90 -0.76 -1.97
CA ASP A 13 -1.45 -1.92 -2.71
C ASP A 13 -1.05 -3.00 -1.70
N GLY A 14 -1.60 -4.21 -1.84
CA GLY A 14 -1.38 -5.30 -0.88
C GLY A 14 -2.18 -5.20 0.42
N VAL A 15 -2.80 -4.04 0.70
CA VAL A 15 -3.67 -3.80 1.87
C VAL A 15 -5.14 -3.71 1.47
N LEU A 16 -5.58 -2.68 0.74
CA LEU A 16 -6.98 -2.56 0.29
C LEU A 16 -7.26 -3.46 -0.91
N ILE A 17 -6.28 -3.58 -1.79
CA ILE A 17 -6.38 -4.31 -3.06
C ILE A 17 -5.26 -5.34 -3.16
N ASP A 18 -5.56 -6.52 -3.68
CA ASP A 18 -4.58 -7.60 -3.83
C ASP A 18 -3.79 -7.44 -5.14
N SER A 19 -3.04 -6.33 -5.24
CA SER A 19 -2.40 -5.87 -6.48
C SER A 19 -0.93 -6.31 -6.64
N GLU A 20 -0.24 -6.65 -5.55
CA GLU A 20 1.22 -6.76 -5.56
C GLU A 20 1.72 -7.96 -6.37
N MET A 21 1.02 -9.09 -6.34
CA MET A 21 1.33 -10.22 -7.23
C MET A 21 1.20 -9.84 -8.71
N LEU A 22 0.19 -9.03 -9.05
CA LEU A 22 -0.05 -8.56 -10.42
C LEU A 22 1.03 -7.56 -10.86
N SER A 23 1.47 -6.70 -9.93
CA SER A 23 2.58 -5.76 -10.11
C SER A 23 3.91 -6.49 -10.36
N MET A 24 4.24 -7.46 -9.51
CA MET A 24 5.42 -8.29 -9.62
C MET A 24 5.48 -9.02 -10.97
N GLN A 25 4.40 -9.71 -11.34
CA GLN A 25 4.33 -10.43 -12.62
C GLN A 25 4.47 -9.48 -13.82
N SER A 26 3.90 -8.27 -13.73
CA SER A 26 4.02 -7.26 -14.79
C SER A 26 5.46 -6.76 -14.93
N TRP A 27 6.15 -6.51 -13.80
CA TRP A 27 7.57 -6.14 -13.82
C TRP A 27 8.47 -7.26 -14.32
N GLN A 28 8.29 -8.49 -13.85
CA GLN A 28 9.05 -9.65 -14.29
C GLN A 28 8.95 -9.82 -15.82
N ARG A 29 7.71 -9.85 -16.33
CA ARG A 29 7.45 -10.00 -17.76
C ARG A 29 8.08 -8.87 -18.58
N LEU A 30 8.00 -7.63 -18.09
CA LEU A 30 8.56 -6.48 -18.81
C LEU A 30 10.09 -6.50 -18.78
N LEU A 31 10.69 -6.67 -17.62
CA LEU A 31 12.14 -6.63 -17.47
C LEU A 31 12.82 -7.76 -18.24
N GLU A 32 12.19 -8.92 -18.36
CA GLU A 32 12.67 -10.02 -19.19
C GLU A 32 12.85 -9.61 -20.66
N THR A 33 12.00 -8.74 -21.20
CA THR A 33 12.15 -8.24 -22.59
C THR A 33 13.36 -7.32 -22.76
N TYR A 34 13.90 -6.81 -21.67
CA TYR A 34 15.12 -5.99 -21.61
C TYR A 34 16.33 -6.77 -21.07
N GLY A 35 16.24 -8.10 -20.96
CA GLY A 35 17.35 -8.95 -20.52
C GLY A 35 17.61 -8.94 -19.00
N VAL A 36 16.66 -8.42 -18.21
CA VAL A 36 16.75 -8.37 -16.74
C VAL A 36 15.75 -9.36 -16.15
N SER A 37 16.21 -10.20 -15.21
CA SER A 37 15.33 -11.13 -14.49
C SER A 37 15.36 -10.81 -12.99
N ILE A 38 14.18 -10.73 -12.38
CA ILE A 38 14.01 -10.54 -10.95
C ILE A 38 13.13 -11.66 -10.38
N ASN A 39 13.43 -12.11 -9.18
CA ASN A 39 12.62 -13.09 -8.45
C ASN A 39 11.71 -12.39 -7.43
N ALA A 40 10.87 -13.16 -6.75
CA ALA A 40 9.94 -12.63 -5.74
C ALA A 40 10.68 -11.99 -4.54
N GLU A 41 11.78 -12.59 -4.10
CA GLU A 41 12.59 -12.04 -3.00
C GLU A 41 13.16 -10.65 -3.34
N TYR A 42 13.66 -10.47 -4.56
CA TYR A 42 14.11 -9.18 -5.06
C TYR A 42 12.95 -8.18 -5.12
N PHE A 43 11.80 -8.58 -5.66
CA PHE A 43 10.63 -7.70 -5.73
C PHE A 43 10.19 -7.23 -4.34
N ILE A 44 10.08 -8.15 -3.38
CA ILE A 44 9.66 -7.86 -2.00
C ILE A 44 10.67 -6.94 -1.29
N SER A 45 11.97 -7.21 -1.46
CA SER A 45 13.01 -6.43 -0.78
C SER A 45 13.25 -5.05 -1.40
N LYS A 46 13.05 -4.90 -2.71
CA LYS A 46 13.46 -3.70 -3.46
C LYS A 46 12.30 -2.86 -3.97
N PHE A 47 11.17 -3.46 -4.35
CA PHE A 47 10.09 -2.75 -5.04
C PHE A 47 8.82 -2.59 -4.20
N LEU A 48 8.49 -3.57 -3.34
CA LEU A 48 7.26 -3.59 -2.55
C LEU A 48 7.08 -2.33 -1.69
N GLY A 49 5.92 -1.67 -1.82
CA GLY A 49 5.59 -0.43 -1.10
C GLY A 49 6.38 0.82 -1.53
N LYS A 50 7.27 0.72 -2.53
CA LYS A 50 8.11 1.82 -3.02
C LYS A 50 7.48 2.53 -4.21
N SER A 51 7.86 3.79 -4.41
CA SER A 51 7.38 4.58 -5.55
C SER A 51 8.01 4.12 -6.86
N MET A 52 7.37 4.46 -7.99
CA MET A 52 7.94 4.25 -9.33
C MET A 52 9.34 4.85 -9.46
N GLN A 53 9.55 6.07 -8.95
CA GLN A 53 10.87 6.73 -8.96
C GLN A 53 11.95 5.89 -8.25
N HIS A 54 11.62 5.25 -7.13
CA HIS A 54 12.56 4.37 -6.43
C HIS A 54 12.88 3.13 -7.27
N VAL A 55 11.85 2.50 -7.85
CA VAL A 55 12.01 1.33 -8.72
C VAL A 55 12.90 1.65 -9.93
N GLU A 56 12.69 2.80 -10.58
CA GLU A 56 13.55 3.28 -11.67
C GLU A 56 15.02 3.39 -11.24
N GLN A 57 15.28 4.01 -10.09
CA GLN A 57 16.63 4.19 -9.54
C GLN A 57 17.28 2.85 -9.19
N GLN A 58 16.52 1.94 -8.59
CA GLN A 58 17.01 0.63 -8.18
C GLN A 58 17.32 -0.26 -9.39
N ILE A 59 16.49 -0.23 -10.44
CA ILE A 59 16.75 -0.97 -11.69
C ILE A 59 18.04 -0.47 -12.35
N HIS A 60 18.22 0.85 -12.43
CA HIS A 60 19.46 1.41 -12.97
C HIS A 60 20.68 1.03 -12.12
N HIS A 61 20.55 1.09 -10.79
CA HIS A 61 21.65 0.75 -9.87
C HIS A 61 22.07 -0.72 -9.99
N ASP A 62 21.11 -1.65 -9.97
CA ASP A 62 21.41 -3.09 -9.86
C ASP A 62 21.67 -3.74 -11.23
N PHE A 63 21.07 -3.22 -12.30
CA PHE A 63 21.12 -3.84 -13.63
C PHE A 63 21.69 -2.94 -14.74
N GLY A 64 21.98 -1.67 -14.46
CA GLY A 64 22.42 -0.70 -15.47
C GLY A 64 21.35 -0.35 -16.51
N LEU A 65 20.10 -0.78 -16.30
CA LEU A 65 18.99 -0.50 -17.22
C LEU A 65 18.34 0.84 -16.86
N THR A 66 18.39 1.78 -17.80
CA THR A 66 17.66 3.05 -17.66
C THR A 66 16.18 2.83 -17.99
N VAL A 67 15.31 2.96 -16.98
CA VAL A 67 13.85 2.88 -17.16
C VAL A 67 13.34 4.14 -17.84
N THR A 68 13.19 4.09 -19.17
CA THR A 68 12.72 5.22 -19.99
C THR A 68 11.21 5.43 -19.81
N THR A 69 10.69 6.57 -20.30
CA THR A 69 9.23 6.81 -20.37
C THR A 69 8.50 5.69 -21.11
N GLN A 70 9.09 5.16 -22.19
CA GLN A 70 8.53 4.05 -22.94
C GLN A 70 8.38 2.79 -22.07
N ILE A 71 9.40 2.42 -21.30
CA ILE A 71 9.35 1.25 -20.40
C ILE A 71 8.26 1.45 -19.33
N LYS A 72 8.09 2.67 -18.82
CA LYS A 72 7.02 2.98 -17.86
C LYS A 72 5.65 2.85 -18.48
N ASP A 73 5.45 3.36 -19.70
CA ASP A 73 4.19 3.24 -20.41
C ASP A 73 3.85 1.77 -20.70
N GLU A 74 4.84 0.97 -21.11
CA GLU A 74 4.70 -0.47 -21.30
C GLU A 74 4.31 -1.18 -19.99
N PHE A 75 4.96 -0.85 -18.87
CA PHE A 75 4.60 -1.35 -17.55
C PHE A 75 3.16 -0.99 -17.18
N HIS A 76 2.78 0.28 -17.34
CA HIS A 76 1.43 0.76 -17.03
C HIS A 76 0.37 0.07 -17.88
N ILE A 77 0.64 -0.21 -19.15
CA ILE A 77 -0.26 -0.95 -20.04
C ILE A 77 -0.43 -2.40 -19.55
N LEU A 78 0.68 -3.09 -19.22
CA LEU A 78 0.65 -4.46 -18.72
C LEU A 78 -0.12 -4.54 -17.39
N LEU A 79 0.19 -3.63 -16.47
CA LEU A 79 -0.44 -3.57 -15.16
C LEU A 79 -1.93 -3.28 -15.26
N LYS A 80 -2.34 -2.27 -16.04
CA LYS A 80 -3.76 -1.94 -16.23
C LYS A 80 -4.54 -3.10 -16.83
N ARG A 81 -3.99 -3.79 -17.83
CA ARG A 81 -4.60 -5.00 -18.40
C ARG A 81 -4.74 -6.11 -17.36
N SER A 82 -3.73 -6.31 -16.52
CA SER A 82 -3.79 -7.28 -15.44
C SER A 82 -4.86 -6.90 -14.41
N PHE A 83 -4.92 -5.63 -14.03
CA PHE A 83 -5.90 -5.14 -13.06
C PHE A 83 -7.33 -5.27 -13.56
N ALA A 84 -7.61 -4.86 -14.80
CA ALA A 84 -8.93 -4.98 -15.41
C ALA A 84 -9.50 -6.41 -15.39
N LYS A 85 -8.62 -7.42 -15.39
CA LYS A 85 -9.01 -8.84 -15.45
C LYS A 85 -9.00 -9.53 -14.09
N ASN A 86 -8.05 -9.17 -13.23
CA ASN A 86 -7.69 -10.00 -12.07
C ASN A 86 -7.65 -9.23 -10.74
N LEU A 87 -7.72 -7.90 -10.72
CA LEU A 87 -7.61 -7.15 -9.47
C LEU A 87 -8.86 -7.35 -8.61
N MET A 88 -8.64 -7.72 -7.35
CA MET A 88 -9.68 -7.90 -6.35
C MET A 88 -9.37 -7.04 -5.12
N PRO A 89 -10.39 -6.59 -4.38
CA PRO A 89 -10.19 -6.13 -3.01
C PRO A 89 -9.62 -7.26 -2.15
N THR A 90 -8.87 -6.93 -1.10
CA THR A 90 -8.46 -7.95 -0.12
C THR A 90 -9.68 -8.48 0.63
N LEU A 91 -9.66 -9.78 0.96
CA LEU A 91 -10.84 -10.48 1.46
C LEU A 91 -11.36 -9.87 2.76
N GLY A 92 -12.57 -9.30 2.72
CA GLY A 92 -13.27 -8.71 3.87
C GLY A 92 -13.10 -7.21 4.05
N ILE A 93 -12.31 -6.52 3.21
CA ILE A 93 -12.04 -5.09 3.39
C ILE A 93 -13.31 -4.23 3.33
N GLU A 94 -14.21 -4.50 2.40
CA GLU A 94 -15.47 -3.76 2.26
C GLU A 94 -16.34 -3.85 3.52
N SER A 95 -16.37 -5.04 4.14
CA SER A 95 -17.09 -5.24 5.40
C SER A 95 -16.47 -4.40 6.51
N LEU A 96 -15.14 -4.37 6.63
CA LEU A 96 -14.48 -3.51 7.60
C LEU A 96 -14.79 -2.02 7.33
N LEU A 97 -14.61 -1.55 6.09
CA LEU A 97 -14.83 -0.14 5.73
C LEU A 97 -16.27 0.30 6.01
N SER A 98 -17.26 -0.56 5.76
CA SER A 98 -18.68 -0.28 6.06
C SER A 98 -19.01 -0.15 7.55
N ARG A 99 -18.14 -0.70 8.42
CA ARG A 99 -18.35 -0.75 9.87
C ARG A 99 -17.49 0.24 10.64
N LEU A 100 -16.45 0.83 10.04
CA LEU A 100 -15.60 1.79 10.73
C LEU A 100 -16.42 2.99 11.21
N THR A 101 -16.30 3.30 12.50
CA THR A 101 -16.98 4.44 13.15
C THR A 101 -16.07 5.65 13.32
N VAL A 102 -14.77 5.49 13.06
CA VAL A 102 -13.76 6.55 13.07
C VAL A 102 -13.42 7.01 11.65
N PRO A 103 -12.94 8.25 11.48
CA PRO A 103 -12.37 8.68 10.22
C PRO A 103 -11.30 7.71 9.70
N TYR A 104 -11.22 7.58 8.39
CA TYR A 104 -10.15 6.85 7.73
C TYR A 104 -9.77 7.49 6.39
N CYS A 105 -8.55 7.22 5.95
CA CYS A 105 -8.02 7.71 4.69
C CYS A 105 -7.06 6.70 4.04
N LEU A 106 -6.73 6.96 2.77
CA LEU A 106 -5.77 6.20 1.99
C LEU A 106 -4.46 6.99 1.85
N ALA A 107 -3.32 6.35 2.09
CA ALA A 107 -1.98 6.93 1.96
C ALA A 107 -1.05 5.99 1.20
N THR A 108 -0.82 6.23 -0.10
CA THR A 108 -0.14 5.29 -1.00
C THR A 108 1.10 5.85 -1.71
N SER A 109 2.09 4.98 -1.95
CA SER A 109 3.26 5.26 -2.80
C SER A 109 2.93 5.34 -4.30
N SER A 110 1.74 4.87 -4.71
CA SER A 110 1.25 4.87 -6.09
C SER A 110 0.88 6.28 -6.59
N SER A 111 0.85 6.45 -7.91
CA SER A 111 0.40 7.71 -8.53
C SER A 111 -1.12 7.89 -8.37
N PRO A 112 -1.64 9.14 -8.45
CA PRO A 112 -3.09 9.39 -8.48
C PRO A 112 -3.82 8.53 -9.52
N GLU A 113 -3.31 8.50 -10.75
CA GLU A 113 -3.96 7.80 -11.87
C GLU A 113 -4.02 6.29 -11.67
N ARG A 114 -2.95 5.69 -11.12
CA ARG A 114 -2.95 4.26 -10.76
C ARG A 114 -3.94 3.98 -9.64
N THR A 115 -3.95 4.82 -8.61
CA THR A 115 -4.79 4.65 -7.42
C THR A 115 -6.27 4.75 -7.80
N GLU A 116 -6.66 5.78 -8.53
CA GLU A 116 -8.04 5.97 -8.99
C GLU A 116 -8.52 4.80 -9.87
N TYR A 117 -7.66 4.35 -10.80
CA TYR A 117 -7.99 3.21 -11.66
C TYR A 117 -8.19 1.92 -10.85
N ALA A 118 -7.28 1.64 -9.91
CA ALA A 118 -7.34 0.44 -9.10
C ALA A 118 -8.58 0.42 -8.18
N LEU A 119 -8.89 1.54 -7.52
CA LEU A 119 -10.09 1.67 -6.69
C LEU A 119 -11.37 1.56 -7.53
N SER A 120 -11.37 2.06 -8.77
CA SER A 120 -12.51 1.91 -9.68
C SER A 120 -12.72 0.46 -10.09
N CYS A 121 -11.65 -0.29 -10.36
CA CYS A 121 -11.74 -1.71 -10.70
C CYS A 121 -12.30 -2.56 -9.54
N THR A 122 -12.06 -2.17 -8.29
CA THR A 122 -12.49 -2.93 -7.10
C THR A 122 -13.76 -2.40 -6.45
N GLY A 123 -14.38 -1.33 -6.97
CA GLY A 123 -15.56 -0.72 -6.35
C GLY A 123 -15.30 0.04 -5.05
N LEU A 124 -14.02 0.26 -4.71
CA LEU A 124 -13.62 0.90 -3.46
C LEU A 124 -13.62 2.43 -3.50
N SER A 125 -13.73 3.05 -4.69
CA SER A 125 -13.66 4.51 -4.83
C SER A 125 -14.62 5.28 -3.92
N GLN A 126 -15.82 4.74 -3.71
CA GLN A 126 -16.85 5.36 -2.86
C GLN A 126 -16.42 5.54 -1.41
N TYR A 127 -15.54 4.69 -0.87
CA TYR A 127 -15.13 4.73 0.53
C TYR A 127 -14.10 5.82 0.83
N PHE A 128 -13.39 6.35 -0.17
CA PHE A 128 -12.24 7.24 0.04
C PHE A 128 -12.40 8.61 -0.62
N THR A 129 -13.62 9.00 -1.00
CA THR A 129 -13.85 10.28 -1.69
C THR A 129 -13.33 11.46 -0.87
N GLY A 130 -12.33 12.18 -1.42
CA GLY A 130 -11.69 13.33 -0.76
C GLY A 130 -10.56 12.99 0.22
N ASN A 131 -10.34 11.71 0.53
CA ASN A 131 -9.39 11.24 1.55
C ASN A 131 -8.32 10.31 0.97
N ILE A 132 -7.84 10.62 -0.24
CA ILE A 132 -6.76 9.88 -0.93
C ILE A 132 -5.52 10.76 -0.97
N PHE A 133 -4.44 10.29 -0.35
CA PHE A 133 -3.15 10.95 -0.31
C PHE A 133 -2.11 10.08 -1.01
N THR A 134 -1.47 10.64 -2.03
CA THR A 134 -0.47 9.91 -2.82
C THR A 134 0.91 10.49 -2.61
N ARG A 135 1.94 9.73 -3.01
CA ARG A 135 3.34 10.12 -2.98
C ARG A 135 3.62 11.52 -3.54
N SER A 136 2.85 11.98 -4.54
CA SER A 136 3.08 13.29 -5.20
C SER A 136 2.83 14.49 -4.28
N LEU A 137 2.13 14.29 -3.15
CA LEU A 137 1.81 15.37 -2.20
C LEU A 137 2.93 15.70 -1.22
N VAL A 138 4.01 14.91 -1.22
CA VAL A 138 5.09 15.04 -0.24
C VAL A 138 6.45 15.07 -0.91
N LYS A 139 7.46 15.60 -0.20
CA LYS A 139 8.82 15.66 -0.71
C LYS A 139 9.47 14.28 -0.70
N ASN A 140 9.38 13.57 0.42
CA ASN A 140 9.98 12.25 0.61
C ASN A 140 8.88 11.19 0.72
N GLY A 141 9.07 10.04 0.07
CA GLY A 141 8.15 8.91 0.16
C GLY A 141 8.58 7.91 1.20
N LYS A 142 7.76 6.86 1.40
CA LYS A 142 8.11 5.70 2.25
C LYS A 142 9.52 5.19 1.88
N PRO A 143 10.44 5.04 2.84
CA PRO A 143 10.21 4.91 4.28
C PRO A 143 10.23 6.21 5.08
N ALA A 144 10.34 7.37 4.44
CA ALA A 144 10.20 8.64 5.14
C ALA A 144 8.75 8.81 5.64
N PRO A 145 8.54 9.45 6.82
CA PRO A 145 7.22 9.54 7.45
C PRO A 145 6.30 10.57 6.80
N ASP A 146 6.80 11.39 5.86
CA ASP A 146 6.14 12.58 5.34
C ASP A 146 4.71 12.29 4.85
N LEU A 147 4.48 11.17 4.15
CA LEU A 147 3.15 10.85 3.62
C LEU A 147 2.11 10.59 4.71
N PHE A 148 2.49 9.86 5.76
CA PHE A 148 1.58 9.58 6.87
C PHE A 148 1.35 10.83 7.72
N LEU A 149 2.41 11.61 7.98
CA LEU A 149 2.28 12.90 8.67
C LEU A 149 1.35 13.86 7.91
N TYR A 150 1.50 13.93 6.59
CA TYR A 150 0.63 14.72 5.72
C TYR A 150 -0.82 14.24 5.80
N ALA A 151 -1.05 12.92 5.71
CA ALA A 151 -2.39 12.35 5.82
C ALA A 151 -3.04 12.69 7.17
N ALA A 152 -2.33 12.52 8.28
CA ALA A 152 -2.82 12.85 9.61
C ALA A 152 -3.13 14.34 9.78
N GLU A 153 -2.26 15.23 9.25
CA GLU A 153 -2.50 16.68 9.23
C GLU A 153 -3.79 17.02 8.46
N LYS A 154 -3.99 16.45 7.27
CA LYS A 154 -5.20 16.70 6.46
C LYS A 154 -6.47 16.16 7.09
N MET A 155 -6.36 15.09 7.86
CA MET A 155 -7.46 14.52 8.63
C MET A 155 -7.66 15.20 9.99
N GLY A 156 -6.79 16.13 10.39
CA GLY A 156 -6.89 16.87 11.64
C GLY A 156 -6.63 16.03 12.89
N VAL A 157 -5.86 14.95 12.79
CA VAL A 157 -5.59 14.01 13.89
C VAL A 157 -4.10 13.98 14.22
N ALA A 158 -3.75 13.96 15.51
CA ALA A 158 -2.36 13.88 15.93
C ALA A 158 -1.76 12.50 15.58
N PRO A 159 -0.48 12.40 15.17
CA PRO A 159 0.12 11.12 14.76
C PRO A 159 0.00 10.01 15.80
N LYS A 160 0.13 10.33 17.09
CA LYS A 160 -0.01 9.35 18.17
C LYS A 160 -1.40 8.74 18.30
N GLN A 161 -2.42 9.33 17.67
CA GLN A 161 -3.81 8.83 17.66
C GLN A 161 -4.15 8.13 16.32
N CYS A 162 -3.17 7.92 15.46
CA CYS A 162 -3.33 7.26 14.17
C CYS A 162 -2.91 5.79 14.24
N ILE A 163 -3.68 4.94 13.56
CA ILE A 163 -3.31 3.56 13.24
C ILE A 163 -3.00 3.50 11.75
N VAL A 164 -1.78 3.13 11.39
CA VAL A 164 -1.39 2.82 10.01
C VAL A 164 -1.55 1.32 9.77
N ILE A 165 -2.20 0.94 8.67
CA ILE A 165 -2.28 -0.45 8.21
C ILE A 165 -1.47 -0.58 6.93
N GLU A 166 -0.45 -1.43 6.99
CA GLU A 166 0.62 -1.52 5.99
C GLU A 166 1.08 -2.96 5.81
N ASP A 167 1.46 -3.35 4.60
CA ASP A 167 1.98 -4.67 4.25
C ASP A 167 3.51 -4.66 4.05
N SER A 168 4.06 -3.51 3.64
CA SER A 168 5.43 -3.36 3.17
C SER A 168 6.42 -2.96 4.27
N PRO A 169 7.67 -3.45 4.26
CA PRO A 169 8.70 -2.99 5.20
C PRO A 169 8.91 -1.47 5.15
N ALA A 170 8.86 -0.89 3.94
CA ALA A 170 9.02 0.55 3.72
C ALA A 170 7.92 1.37 4.41
N GLY A 171 6.67 0.93 4.28
CA GLY A 171 5.55 1.60 4.89
C GLY A 171 5.50 1.44 6.39
N ILE A 172 5.87 0.25 6.90
CA ILE A 172 5.97 0.05 8.35
C ILE A 172 7.04 0.96 8.96
N GLU A 173 8.22 1.06 8.34
CA GLU A 173 9.27 1.99 8.75
C GLU A 173 8.77 3.44 8.76
N ALA A 174 8.03 3.86 7.73
CA ALA A 174 7.44 5.20 7.65
C ALA A 174 6.41 5.47 8.75
N GLY A 175 5.53 4.51 9.07
CA GLY A 175 4.54 4.64 10.14
C GLY A 175 5.19 4.76 11.52
N ILE A 176 6.23 3.96 11.78
CA ILE A 176 7.02 4.03 13.02
C ILE A 176 7.74 5.38 13.11
N ALA A 177 8.39 5.81 12.02
CA ALA A 177 9.07 7.12 11.96
C ALA A 177 8.10 8.30 12.14
N ALA A 178 6.82 8.13 11.78
CA ALA A 178 5.76 9.10 12.01
C ALA A 178 5.23 9.10 13.45
N ASN A 179 5.74 8.23 14.34
CA ASN A 179 5.27 8.06 15.71
C ASN A 179 3.78 7.66 15.78
N MET A 180 3.36 6.83 14.84
CA MET A 180 2.02 6.25 14.75
C MET A 180 2.04 4.80 15.22
N GLN A 181 0.88 4.28 15.61
CA GLN A 181 0.71 2.84 15.77
C GLN A 181 0.68 2.19 14.38
N VAL A 182 1.42 1.09 14.19
CA VAL A 182 1.44 0.36 12.92
C VAL A 182 0.92 -1.06 13.12
N ILE A 183 0.04 -1.49 12.21
CA ILE A 183 -0.44 -2.86 12.08
C ILE A 183 0.10 -3.41 10.77
N HIS A 184 0.85 -4.50 10.85
CA HIS A 184 1.31 -5.23 9.67
C HIS A 184 0.16 -6.09 9.12
N TYR A 185 -0.31 -5.78 7.92
CA TYR A 185 -1.31 -6.58 7.21
C TYR A 185 -0.63 -7.59 6.29
N THR A 186 -0.93 -8.87 6.49
CA THR A 186 -0.34 -9.99 5.73
C THR A 186 -1.40 -10.85 5.03
N GLY A 187 -2.60 -10.30 4.83
CA GLY A 187 -3.68 -10.97 4.11
C GLY A 187 -3.57 -10.85 2.58
N GLY A 188 -2.68 -10.00 2.07
CA GLY A 188 -2.37 -9.90 0.64
C GLY A 188 -1.67 -11.16 0.12
N SER A 189 -2.02 -11.61 -1.08
CA SER A 189 -1.53 -12.87 -1.65
C SER A 189 -0.01 -12.94 -1.82
N HIS A 190 0.64 -11.79 -1.96
CA HIS A 190 2.09 -11.65 -2.12
C HIS A 190 2.90 -11.94 -0.85
N LEU A 191 2.26 -11.92 0.33
CA LEU A 191 2.89 -12.28 1.62
C LEU A 191 2.46 -13.66 2.12
N LYS A 192 1.69 -14.41 1.31
CA LYS A 192 1.30 -15.77 1.68
C LYS A 192 2.57 -16.60 1.90
N ASP A 193 2.62 -17.28 3.05
CA ASP A 193 3.72 -18.14 3.49
C ASP A 193 5.05 -17.41 3.78
N MET A 194 5.05 -16.07 3.85
CA MET A 194 6.22 -15.28 4.25
C MET A 194 6.32 -15.16 5.78
N PRO A 195 7.53 -15.24 6.38
CA PRO A 195 7.71 -15.06 7.81
C PRO A 195 7.42 -13.61 8.22
N THR A 196 6.77 -13.43 9.37
CA THR A 196 6.41 -12.11 9.91
C THR A 196 7.24 -11.82 11.16
N ASN A 197 7.91 -10.67 11.18
CA ASN A 197 8.74 -10.23 12.32
C ASN A 197 8.12 -9.04 13.09
N HIS A 198 6.93 -8.58 12.70
CA HIS A 198 6.24 -7.48 13.36
C HIS A 198 5.33 -7.94 14.49
N THR A 199 5.41 -7.25 15.62
CA THR A 199 4.70 -7.58 16.87
C THR A 199 3.19 -7.45 16.79
N THR A 200 2.66 -6.56 15.94
CA THR A 200 1.22 -6.40 15.71
C THR A 200 0.91 -6.72 14.26
N THR A 201 0.53 -7.97 13.99
CA THR A 201 0.26 -8.49 12.65
C THR A 201 -1.17 -9.02 12.56
N ILE A 202 -1.86 -8.73 11.45
CA ILE A 202 -3.17 -9.31 11.11
C ILE A 202 -3.12 -9.91 9.71
N SER A 203 -3.80 -11.03 9.49
CA SER A 203 -3.94 -11.66 8.17
C SER A 203 -5.39 -11.67 7.68
N HIS A 204 -6.35 -11.32 8.53
CA HIS A 204 -7.76 -11.18 8.21
C HIS A 204 -8.34 -9.93 8.88
N TRP A 205 -9.29 -9.26 8.22
CA TRP A 205 -9.90 -8.05 8.77
C TRP A 205 -10.71 -8.30 10.05
N ASP A 206 -11.18 -9.53 10.27
CA ASP A 206 -11.78 -9.93 11.55
C ASP A 206 -10.80 -9.79 12.73
N ASN A 207 -9.49 -9.97 12.51
CA ASN A 207 -8.50 -9.77 13.56
C ASN A 207 -8.45 -8.29 13.97
N PHE A 208 -8.60 -7.36 13.01
CA PHE A 208 -8.70 -5.93 13.30
C PHE A 208 -9.96 -5.64 14.12
N ILE A 209 -11.12 -6.16 13.71
CA ILE A 209 -12.41 -5.99 14.39
C ILE A 209 -12.32 -6.49 15.85
N GLN A 210 -11.71 -7.66 16.06
CA GLN A 210 -11.52 -8.23 17.40
C GLN A 210 -10.54 -7.43 18.27
N ALA A 211 -9.46 -6.91 17.69
CA ALA A 211 -8.45 -6.13 18.40
C ALA A 211 -8.92 -4.69 18.71
N TYR A 212 -9.77 -4.12 17.84
CA TYR A 212 -10.25 -2.74 17.92
C TYR A 212 -11.78 -2.63 17.84
N PRO A 213 -12.54 -3.32 18.72
CA PRO A 213 -14.01 -3.36 18.64
C PRO A 213 -14.66 -2.00 18.85
N LYS A 214 -13.96 -1.05 19.48
CA LYS A 214 -14.45 0.33 19.66
C LYS A 214 -14.38 1.19 18.39
N LEU A 215 -13.64 0.75 17.37
CA LEU A 215 -13.47 1.49 16.11
C LEU A 215 -14.47 1.04 15.04
N VAL A 216 -15.32 0.07 15.35
CA VAL A 216 -16.25 -0.55 14.41
C VAL A 216 -17.64 -0.65 15.04
N SER A 217 -18.67 -0.59 14.23
CA SER A 217 -20.04 -0.89 14.63
C SER A 217 -20.26 -2.41 14.71
N ASP A 218 -21.24 -2.80 15.52
CA ASP A 218 -21.76 -4.17 15.55
C ASP A 218 -22.20 -4.64 14.16
#